data_AF-A0A9W9TRY2-F1
#
_entry.id   AF-A0A9W9TRY2-F1
#
_cell.length_a   1.000
_cell.length_b   1.000
_cell.length_c   1.000
_cell.angle_alpha   90.00
_cell.angle_beta   90.00
_cell.angle_gamma   90.00
#
_symmetry.space_group_name_H-M   'P 1'
#
loop_
_entity.id
_entity.type
_entity.pdbx_description
1 polymer ?
#
loop_
_entity_poly.entity_id
_entity_poly.type
_entity_poly.pdbx_seq_one_letter_code
_entity_poly.pdbx_strand_id
1 'polypeptide(L)'
;MDCLPDGYIVRSFSRLSRLRVDAETILQLLQENQGGNQWLVVLGLPKSTIRKQDEGHGILGNVNYRFQWEGTTGLIQIALSPSHELVTGQLHTAIDRQLYAMGIEFDNAIWLGHTTYKPTPTRGKQGDQVFVPPSRRPIRGQLQGWPTLVI
;
A
#
# COMPACT_ATOMS: atom_id res chain seq x y z
N MET A 1 4.09 14.48 4.61
CA MET A 1 4.55 13.09 4.79
C MET A 1 5.65 13.14 5.82
N ASP A 2 5.30 12.89 7.06
CA ASP A 2 6.23 12.96 8.18
C ASP A 2 6.51 11.50 8.58
N CYS A 3 7.78 11.14 8.75
CA CYS A 3 8.28 9.76 8.96
C CYS A 3 8.31 8.89 7.69
N LEU A 4 9.29 9.14 6.81
CA LEU A 4 9.58 8.26 5.68
C LEU A 4 10.41 7.03 6.15
N PRO A 5 10.21 5.85 5.55
CA PRO A 5 10.94 4.64 5.94
C PRO A 5 12.43 4.76 5.61
N ASP A 6 13.31 4.21 6.45
CA ASP A 6 14.75 4.26 6.22
C ASP A 6 15.17 3.67 4.86
N GLY A 7 16.18 4.28 4.25
CA GLY A 7 16.74 3.85 2.97
C GLY A 7 15.92 4.24 1.74
N TYR A 8 14.81 4.97 1.90
CA TYR A 8 13.99 5.43 0.78
C TYR A 8 14.78 6.21 -0.26
N ILE A 9 14.40 6.04 -1.53
CA ILE A 9 14.96 6.79 -2.65
C ILE A 9 14.00 7.92 -3.03
N VAL A 10 14.52 9.12 -3.26
CA VAL A 10 13.73 10.26 -3.75
C VAL A 10 13.95 10.48 -5.24
N ARG A 11 12.85 10.72 -5.97
CA ARG A 11 12.85 11.11 -7.37
C ARG A 11 11.90 12.26 -7.61
N SER A 12 12.29 13.20 -8.47
CA SER A 12 11.34 14.14 -9.05
C SER A 12 10.68 13.51 -10.27
N PHE A 13 9.36 13.57 -10.36
CA PHE A 13 8.64 13.01 -11.48
C PHE A 13 8.96 13.76 -12.77
N SER A 14 9.35 13.02 -13.80
CA SER A 14 9.49 13.56 -15.14
C SER A 14 8.71 12.75 -16.18
N ARG A 15 8.83 11.42 -16.13
CA ARG A 15 8.20 10.48 -17.08
C ARG A 15 7.89 9.17 -16.36
N LEU A 16 6.77 8.56 -16.70
CA LEU A 16 6.36 7.26 -16.14
C LEU A 16 7.36 6.14 -16.45
N SER A 17 8.02 6.17 -17.62
CA SER A 17 9.03 5.18 -17.98
C SER A 17 10.25 5.19 -17.05
N ARG A 18 10.69 6.37 -16.58
CA ARG A 18 11.78 6.45 -15.60
C ARG A 18 11.36 5.88 -14.26
N LEU A 19 10.12 6.18 -13.85
CA LEU A 19 9.57 5.64 -12.60
C LEU A 19 9.49 4.11 -12.64
N ARG A 20 9.17 3.53 -13.81
CA ARG A 20 9.19 2.07 -14.02
C ARG A 20 10.61 1.50 -13.86
N VAL A 21 11.60 2.11 -14.49
CA VAL A 21 13.01 1.68 -14.38
C VAL A 21 13.49 1.75 -12.93
N ASP A 22 13.18 2.82 -12.20
CA ASP A 22 13.51 2.93 -10.77
C ASP A 22 12.85 1.79 -9.96
N ALA A 23 11.58 1.49 -10.23
CA ALA A 23 10.84 0.42 -9.55
C ALA A 23 11.38 -0.99 -9.87
N GLU A 24 11.72 -1.27 -11.13
CA GLU A 24 12.34 -2.53 -11.56
C GLU A 24 13.74 -2.71 -10.96
N THR A 25 14.51 -1.62 -10.87
CA THR A 25 15.84 -1.64 -10.24
C THR A 25 15.74 -1.99 -8.75
N ILE A 26 14.79 -1.37 -8.03
CA ILE A 26 14.53 -1.69 -6.62
C ILE A 26 14.12 -3.16 -6.46
N LEU A 27 13.19 -3.64 -7.29
CA LEU A 27 12.78 -5.05 -7.31
C LEU A 27 13.99 -5.98 -7.49
N GLN A 28 14.83 -5.73 -8.50
CA GLN A 28 16.01 -6.56 -8.76
C GLN A 28 16.95 -6.61 -7.54
N LEU A 29 17.25 -5.46 -6.94
CA LEU A 29 18.11 -5.39 -5.75
C LEU A 29 17.53 -6.13 -4.55
N LEU A 30 16.20 -6.08 -4.35
CA LEU A 30 15.53 -6.83 -3.29
C LEU A 30 15.63 -8.35 -3.49
N GLN A 31 15.55 -8.81 -4.74
CA GLN A 31 15.68 -10.24 -5.08
C GLN A 31 17.11 -10.75 -4.88
N GLU A 32 18.11 -9.92 -5.18
CA GLU A 32 19.53 -10.30 -5.07
C GLU A 32 20.02 -10.33 -3.61
N ASN A 33 19.52 -9.44 -2.74
CA ASN A 33 20.12 -9.21 -1.42
C ASN A 33 19.29 -9.76 -0.23
N GLN A 34 18.17 -10.45 -0.46
CA GLN A 34 17.21 -10.88 0.57
C GLN A 34 16.82 -9.75 1.55
N GLY A 35 16.79 -8.51 1.06
CA GLY A 35 16.60 -7.31 1.87
C GLY A 35 17.07 -6.06 1.12
N GLY A 36 16.81 -4.89 1.71
CA GLY A 36 17.21 -3.60 1.14
C GLY A 36 16.08 -2.59 1.09
N ASN A 37 16.33 -1.47 0.41
CA ASN A 37 15.32 -0.44 0.21
C ASN A 37 14.17 -0.99 -0.65
N GLN A 38 12.94 -0.82 -0.19
CA GLN A 38 11.70 -1.13 -0.93
C GLN A 38 10.87 0.12 -1.23
N TRP A 39 11.40 1.31 -0.95
CA TRP A 39 10.64 2.55 -0.89
C TRP A 39 11.13 3.55 -1.93
N LEU A 40 10.17 4.10 -2.68
CA LEU A 40 10.40 5.14 -3.67
C LEU A 40 9.47 6.31 -3.42
N VAL A 41 10.04 7.45 -3.07
CA VAL A 41 9.34 8.74 -2.91
C VAL A 41 9.43 9.49 -4.23
N VAL A 42 8.27 9.89 -4.75
CA VAL A 42 8.15 10.59 -6.03
C VAL A 42 7.51 11.95 -5.81
N LEU A 43 8.28 13.01 -6.05
CA LEU A 43 7.84 14.40 -5.94
C LEU A 43 7.21 14.86 -7.27
N GLY A 44 6.22 15.75 -7.20
CA GLY A 44 5.68 16.40 -8.38
C GLY A 44 4.84 15.49 -9.29
N LEU A 45 4.20 14.45 -8.75
CA LEU A 45 3.30 13.59 -9.49
C LEU A 45 2.08 14.38 -10.00
N PRO A 46 1.78 14.34 -11.32
CA PRO A 46 0.55 14.88 -11.86
C PRO A 46 -0.67 14.12 -11.31
N LYS A 47 -1.79 14.82 -11.09
CA LYS A 47 -3.06 14.21 -10.66
C LYS A 47 -3.50 13.06 -11.56
N SER A 48 -3.27 13.18 -12.86
CA SER A 48 -3.56 12.12 -13.84
C SER A 48 -2.72 10.87 -13.62
N THR A 49 -1.46 11.01 -13.20
CA THR A 49 -0.58 9.88 -12.85
C THR A 49 -0.99 9.25 -11.52
N ILE A 50 -1.33 10.06 -10.51
CA ILE A 50 -1.85 9.57 -9.22
C ILE A 50 -3.11 8.72 -9.45
N ARG A 51 -4.07 9.26 -10.21
CA ARG A 51 -5.30 8.54 -10.57
C ARG A 51 -5.00 7.22 -11.29
N LYS A 52 -4.06 7.22 -12.25
CA LYS A 52 -3.64 5.99 -12.94
C LYS A 52 -2.98 4.97 -12.00
N GLN A 53 -2.18 5.42 -11.02
CA GLN A 53 -1.55 4.53 -10.04
C GLN A 53 -2.57 3.89 -9.09
N ASP A 54 -3.61 4.64 -8.75
CA ASP A 54 -4.67 4.21 -7.85
C ASP A 54 -5.72 3.33 -8.54
N GLU A 55 -6.11 3.65 -9.78
CA GLU A 55 -7.11 2.89 -10.56
C GLU A 55 -6.51 1.66 -11.27
N GLY A 56 -5.19 1.60 -11.45
CA GLY A 56 -4.55 0.63 -12.35
C GLY A 56 -3.47 -0.21 -11.68
N HIS A 57 -3.67 -1.53 -11.66
CA HIS A 57 -2.59 -2.49 -11.47
C HIS A 57 -1.73 -2.51 -12.75
N GLY A 58 -0.43 -2.23 -12.64
CA GLY A 58 0.53 -2.48 -13.73
C GLY A 58 1.02 -1.25 -14.51
N ILE A 59 0.82 -0.02 -14.03
CA ILE A 59 1.44 1.13 -14.71
C ILE A 59 2.98 1.11 -14.59
N LEU A 60 3.50 0.44 -13.55
CA LEU A 60 4.92 0.14 -13.37
C LEU A 60 5.32 -1.22 -13.97
N GLY A 61 4.57 -1.69 -14.98
CA GLY A 61 4.85 -2.98 -15.63
C GLY A 61 4.47 -4.15 -14.72
N ASN A 62 5.38 -5.12 -14.58
CA ASN A 62 5.17 -6.33 -13.77
C ASN A 62 5.58 -6.15 -12.30
N VAL A 63 5.91 -4.93 -11.88
CA VAL A 63 6.28 -4.64 -10.51
C VAL A 63 5.02 -4.54 -9.65
N ASN A 64 4.91 -5.41 -8.65
CA ASN A 64 3.88 -5.31 -7.62
C ASN A 64 4.26 -4.21 -6.64
N TYR A 65 3.29 -3.35 -6.30
CA TYR A 65 3.52 -2.25 -5.38
C TYR A 65 2.27 -1.90 -4.56
N ARG A 66 2.49 -1.11 -3.50
CA ARG A 66 1.46 -0.33 -2.80
C ARG A 66 1.74 1.14 -2.97
N PHE A 67 0.66 1.91 -3.12
CA PHE A 67 0.77 3.34 -3.36
C PHE A 67 0.10 4.16 -2.25
N GLN A 68 0.80 5.18 -1.82
CA GLN A 68 0.30 6.23 -0.93
C GLN A 68 0.63 7.59 -1.55
N TRP A 69 -0.23 8.58 -1.35
CA TRP A 69 0.08 9.95 -1.79
C TRP A 69 -0.46 11.01 -0.83
N GLU A 70 0.18 12.18 -0.90
CA GLU A 70 -0.22 13.41 -0.25
C GLU A 70 0.10 14.59 -1.17
N GLY A 71 -0.93 15.30 -1.62
CA GLY A 71 -0.81 16.37 -2.60
C GLY A 71 -0.25 15.81 -3.93
N THR A 72 0.95 16.25 -4.29
CA THR A 72 1.69 15.80 -5.48
C THR A 72 2.84 14.86 -5.13
N THR A 73 2.98 14.47 -3.88
CA THR A 73 4.02 13.54 -3.43
C THR A 73 3.43 12.14 -3.33
N GLY A 74 4.06 11.18 -4.00
CA GLY A 74 3.75 9.76 -3.92
C GLY A 74 4.82 8.99 -3.17
N LEU A 75 4.41 7.97 -2.43
CA LEU A 75 5.26 6.95 -1.85
C LEU A 75 4.83 5.61 -2.43
N ILE A 76 5.77 4.94 -3.07
CA ILE A 76 5.58 3.64 -3.70
C ILE A 76 6.39 2.64 -2.89
N GLN A 77 5.70 1.66 -2.32
CA GLN A 77 6.31 0.49 -1.70
C GLN A 77 6.37 -0.62 -2.74
N ILE A 78 7.56 -1.06 -3.06
CA ILE A 78 7.80 -2.17 -3.96
C ILE A 78 7.55 -3.46 -3.17
N ALA A 79 6.34 -4.00 -3.30
CA ALA A 79 5.83 -5.10 -2.49
C ALA A 79 6.13 -6.42 -3.22
N LEU A 80 7.29 -7.01 -2.94
CA LEU A 80 7.75 -8.21 -3.62
C LEU A 80 8.31 -9.26 -2.66
N SER A 81 7.54 -10.34 -2.52
CA SER A 81 7.97 -11.74 -2.62
C SER A 81 6.84 -12.63 -2.09
N PRO A 82 6.80 -13.92 -2.46
CA PRO A 82 6.01 -14.91 -1.74
C PRO A 82 6.26 -14.86 -0.22
N SER A 83 7.47 -14.49 0.21
CA SER A 83 7.80 -14.27 1.63
C SER A 83 7.06 -13.08 2.24
N HIS A 84 6.93 -11.96 1.53
CA HIS A 84 6.14 -10.80 1.98
C HIS A 84 4.66 -11.18 2.13
N GLU A 85 4.09 -11.89 1.16
CA GLU A 85 2.71 -12.38 1.23
C GLU A 85 2.53 -13.38 2.38
N LEU A 86 3.49 -14.28 2.59
CA LEU A 86 3.48 -15.24 3.69
C LEU A 86 3.51 -14.55 5.05
N VAL A 87 4.42 -13.59 5.25
CA VAL A 87 4.55 -12.86 6.52
C VAL A 87 3.29 -12.02 6.79
N THR A 88 2.79 -11.31 5.78
CA THR A 88 1.55 -10.53 5.89
C THR A 88 0.36 -11.43 6.22
N GLY A 89 0.26 -12.60 5.57
CA GLY A 89 -0.78 -13.59 5.83
C GLY A 89 -0.70 -14.23 7.22
N GLN A 90 0.51 -14.50 7.72
CA GLN A 90 0.72 -14.99 9.08
C GLN A 90 0.32 -13.95 10.14
N LEU A 91 0.68 -12.68 9.92
CA LEU A 91 0.28 -11.59 10.81
C LEU A 91 -1.24 -11.39 10.82
N HIS A 92 -1.86 -11.36 9.64
CA HIS A 92 -3.31 -11.37 9.47
C HIS A 92 -3.97 -12.50 10.28
N THR A 93 -3.49 -13.74 10.11
CA THR A 93 -4.00 -14.92 10.84
C THR A 93 -3.80 -14.80 12.35
N ALA A 94 -2.68 -14.24 12.79
CA ALA A 94 -2.42 -14.03 14.21
C ALA A 94 -3.39 -13.03 14.83
N ILE A 95 -3.70 -11.93 14.13
CA ILE A 95 -4.68 -10.94 14.57
C ILE A 95 -6.07 -11.57 14.67
N ASP A 96 -6.51 -12.32 13.65
CA ASP A 96 -7.81 -13.00 13.67
C ASP A 96 -7.94 -13.97 14.85
N ARG A 97 -6.89 -14.74 15.16
CA ARG A 97 -6.87 -15.62 16.33
C ARG A 97 -7.03 -14.86 17.65
N GLN A 98 -6.41 -13.68 17.76
CA GLN A 98 -6.56 -12.84 18.95
C GLN A 98 -7.97 -12.24 19.04
N LEU A 99 -8.52 -11.76 17.92
CA LEU A 99 -9.90 -11.27 17.86
C LEU A 99 -10.89 -12.36 18.30
N TYR A 100 -10.73 -13.58 17.80
CA TYR A 100 -11.53 -14.73 18.20
C TYR A 100 -11.40 -15.06 19.69
N ALA A 101 -10.18 -15.05 20.24
CA ALA A 101 -9.94 -15.27 21.67
C ALA A 101 -10.59 -14.20 22.56
N MET A 102 -10.82 -12.99 22.02
CA MET A 102 -11.57 -11.91 22.67
C MET A 102 -13.09 -12.00 22.46
N GLY A 103 -13.60 -13.05 21.80
CA GLY A 103 -15.02 -13.23 21.53
C GLY A 103 -15.55 -12.45 20.33
N ILE A 104 -14.67 -11.93 19.46
CA ILE A 104 -15.07 -11.27 18.21
C ILE A 104 -15.10 -12.33 17.11
N GLU A 105 -16.30 -12.61 16.60
CA GLU A 105 -16.49 -13.57 15.51
C GLU A 105 -15.81 -13.10 14.21
N PHE A 106 -15.34 -14.06 13.40
CA PHE A 106 -14.70 -13.81 12.09
C PHE A 106 -15.58 -12.94 11.20
N ASP A 107 -16.88 -13.20 11.20
CA ASP A 107 -17.89 -12.52 10.40
C ASP A 107 -18.03 -11.06 10.77
N ASN A 108 -17.53 -10.65 11.94
CA ASN A 108 -17.54 -9.28 12.44
C ASN A 108 -16.27 -8.51 12.02
N ALA A 109 -15.17 -9.20 11.78
CA ALA A 109 -13.85 -8.67 11.41
C ALA A 109 -13.60 -8.79 9.90
N ILE A 110 -13.63 -7.68 9.15
CA ILE A 110 -13.43 -7.72 7.69
C ILE A 110 -12.05 -7.20 7.32
N TRP A 111 -11.37 -7.97 6.47
CA TRP A 111 -10.15 -7.57 5.78
C TRP A 111 -10.45 -7.21 4.32
N LEU A 112 -9.94 -6.07 3.87
CA LEU A 112 -10.20 -5.51 2.54
C LEU A 112 -8.95 -5.49 1.63
N GLY A 113 -7.90 -6.24 1.98
CA GLY A 113 -6.69 -6.33 1.17
C GLY A 113 -6.09 -4.96 0.85
N HIS A 114 -5.71 -4.77 -0.42
CA HIS A 114 -5.09 -3.55 -0.93
C HIS A 114 -6.08 -2.44 -1.33
N THR A 115 -7.31 -2.47 -0.81
CA THR A 115 -8.33 -1.45 -1.11
C THR A 115 -7.79 -0.05 -0.83
N THR A 116 -7.89 0.86 -1.80
CA THR A 116 -7.42 2.24 -1.61
C THR A 116 -8.39 3.04 -0.75
N TYR A 117 -7.88 3.62 0.34
CA TYR A 117 -8.61 4.59 1.16
C TYR A 117 -8.25 6.02 0.77
N LYS A 118 -9.27 6.87 0.58
CA LYS A 118 -9.15 8.25 0.10
C LYS A 118 -10.01 9.19 0.94
N PRO A 119 -9.64 9.49 2.19
CA PRO A 119 -10.48 10.32 3.06
C PRO A 119 -10.53 11.79 2.61
N THR A 120 -9.59 12.22 1.76
CA THR A 120 -9.59 13.56 1.17
C THR A 120 -9.21 13.49 -0.30
N PRO A 121 -9.55 14.50 -1.13
CA PRO A 121 -9.15 14.51 -2.54
C PRO A 121 -7.63 14.52 -2.78
N THR A 122 -6.85 14.92 -1.78
CA THR A 122 -5.39 15.09 -1.88
C THR A 122 -4.60 13.99 -1.19
N ARG A 123 -5.26 13.03 -0.53
CA ARG A 123 -4.58 11.96 0.21
C ARG A 123 -5.23 10.61 -0.05
N GLY A 124 -4.39 9.60 -0.23
CA GLY A 124 -4.86 8.22 -0.22
C GLY A 124 -3.75 7.23 0.03
N LYS A 125 -4.13 6.01 0.39
CA LYS A 125 -3.22 4.93 0.75
C LYS A 125 -3.82 3.58 0.43
N GLN A 126 -2.97 2.69 -0.09
CA GLN A 126 -3.17 1.26 -0.15
C GLN A 126 -2.35 0.61 0.97
N GLY A 127 -2.97 -0.25 1.77
CA GLY A 127 -2.27 -1.14 2.70
C GLY A 127 -1.87 -2.45 2.02
N ASP A 128 -1.07 -3.25 2.69
CA ASP A 128 -0.91 -4.66 2.33
C ASP A 128 -2.15 -5.44 2.75
N GLN A 129 -2.66 -5.15 3.95
CA GLN A 129 -3.97 -5.56 4.42
C GLN A 129 -4.64 -4.43 5.18
N VAL A 130 -5.96 -4.35 5.08
CA VAL A 130 -6.74 -3.31 5.74
C VAL A 130 -7.88 -3.91 6.53
N PHE A 131 -7.91 -3.64 7.83
CA PHE A 131 -8.92 -4.16 8.75
C PHE A 131 -10.02 -3.14 9.05
N VAL A 132 -11.26 -3.62 9.03
CA VAL A 132 -12.46 -2.84 9.29
C VAL A 132 -13.38 -3.57 10.29
N PRO A 133 -13.63 -3.00 11.48
CA PRO A 133 -14.58 -3.55 12.44
C PRO A 133 -16.03 -3.30 11.99
N PRO A 134 -17.04 -3.97 12.60
CA PRO A 134 -18.44 -3.86 12.21
C PRO A 134 -18.96 -2.42 12.15
N SER A 135 -18.59 -1.60 13.15
CA SER A 135 -19.03 -0.21 13.28
C SER A 135 -18.52 0.72 12.19
N ARG A 136 -17.55 0.28 11.38
CA ARG A 136 -16.91 1.10 10.34
C ARG A 136 -17.01 0.51 8.94
N ARG A 137 -17.88 -0.49 8.76
CA ARG A 137 -18.10 -1.13 7.47
C ARG A 137 -18.51 -0.13 6.41
N PRO A 138 -18.19 -0.40 5.13
CA PRO A 138 -18.63 0.44 4.04
C PRO A 138 -20.16 0.56 4.04
N ILE A 139 -20.69 1.78 4.11
CA ILE A 139 -22.13 2.03 4.00
C ILE A 139 -22.42 2.35 2.54
N ARG A 140 -23.33 1.59 1.91
CA ARG A 140 -23.65 1.73 0.47
C ARG A 140 -22.38 1.67 -0.42
N GLY A 141 -21.42 0.82 -0.05
CA GLY A 141 -20.16 0.65 -0.77
C GLY A 141 -19.13 1.78 -0.57
N GLN A 142 -19.41 2.78 0.27
CA GLN A 142 -18.49 3.89 0.53
C GLN A 142 -17.68 3.65 1.81
N LEU A 143 -16.35 3.72 1.68
CA LEU A 143 -15.41 3.69 2.80
C LEU A 143 -15.49 4.99 3.60
N GLN A 144 -15.40 4.89 4.93
CA GLN A 144 -15.49 6.03 5.83
C GLN A 144 -14.12 6.36 6.46
N GLY A 145 -13.55 7.51 6.09
CA GLY A 145 -12.32 8.01 6.69
C GLY A 145 -11.10 7.11 6.39
N TRP A 146 -10.17 7.02 7.34
CA TRP A 146 -9.05 6.06 7.30
C TRP A 146 -9.46 4.71 7.91
N PRO A 147 -8.87 3.58 7.51
CA PRO A 147 -9.17 2.30 8.13
C PRO A 147 -8.77 2.26 9.61
N THR A 148 -9.22 1.23 10.32
CA THR A 148 -8.92 1.08 11.75
C THR A 148 -7.51 0.57 11.98
N LEU A 149 -7.08 -0.38 11.15
CA LEU A 149 -5.74 -0.93 11.15
C LEU A 149 -5.29 -1.17 9.70
N VAL A 150 -4.02 -0.89 9.45
CA VAL A 150 -3.32 -1.18 8.20
C VAL A 150 -2.10 -2.01 8.56
N ILE A 151 -1.93 -3.12 7.85
CA ILE A 151 -0.66 -3.84 7.75
C ILE A 151 0.04 -3.33 6.50
#